data_AF-A0A534J0D9-F1
#
_entry.id   AF-A0A534J0D9-F1
#
_cell.length_a   1.000
_cell.length_b   1.000
_cell.length_c   1.000
_cell.angle_alpha   90.00
_cell.angle_beta   90.00
_cell.angle_gamma   90.00
#
_symmetry.space_group_name_H-M   'P 1'
#
loop_
_entity.id
_entity.type
_entity.pdbx_description
1 polymer ?
#
loop_
_entity_poly.entity_id
_entity_poly.type
_entity_poly.pdbx_seq_one_letter_code
_entity_poly.pdbx_strand_id
1 'polypeptide(L)'
;MGSLDFGVANELALVEARIRESIVTEEPLLHDIARYVIESGGKRIRPMVTLLAFRALGGKDVRQAVDLAAAFELIHSATLIHDDINDGGEMRRGRLAAYKKFGLQNALV
;
A
#
# COMPACT_ATOMS: atom_id res chain seq x y z
N MET A 1 -2.21 21.93 -2.01
CA MET A 1 -3.16 20.82 -1.83
C MET A 1 -3.06 20.42 -0.37
N GLY A 2 -4.00 20.87 0.47
CA GLY A 2 -3.91 20.72 1.93
C GLY A 2 -3.79 19.26 2.33
N SER A 3 -2.87 18.96 3.24
CA SER A 3 -2.74 17.63 3.82
C SER A 3 -4.09 17.19 4.38
N LEU A 4 -4.59 16.04 3.93
CA LEU A 4 -5.74 15.35 4.53
C LEU A 4 -5.32 14.86 5.93
N ASP A 5 -5.14 15.77 6.88
CA ASP A 5 -4.84 15.42 8.26
C ASP A 5 -6.12 15.49 9.08
N PHE A 6 -6.75 14.31 9.24
CA PHE A 6 -7.92 14.12 10.11
C PHE A 6 -7.51 13.75 11.55
N GLY A 7 -6.31 14.12 11.98
CA GLY A 7 -5.78 13.84 13.31
C GLY A 7 -5.30 12.40 13.49
N VAL A 8 -4.94 11.72 12.39
CA VAL A 8 -4.41 10.34 12.36
C VAL A 8 -3.02 10.26 11.71
N ALA A 9 -2.33 11.40 11.55
CA ALA A 9 -1.04 11.46 10.86
C ALA A 9 0.03 10.56 11.53
N ASN A 10 0.08 10.53 12.86
CA ASN A 10 1.03 9.69 13.60
C ASN A 10 0.74 8.20 13.37
N GLU A 11 -0.52 7.80 13.37
CA GLU A 11 -0.90 6.40 13.14
C GLU A 11 -0.72 6.00 11.67
N LEU A 12 -0.92 6.91 10.72
CA LEU A 12 -0.56 6.68 9.33
C LEU A 12 0.95 6.44 9.17
N ALA A 13 1.81 7.13 9.93
CA ALA A 13 3.24 6.84 9.93
C ALA A 13 3.56 5.43 10.46
N LEU A 14 2.81 4.94 11.44
CA LEU A 14 2.91 3.55 11.91
C LEU A 14 2.45 2.56 10.84
N VAL A 15 1.40 2.88 10.09
CA VAL A 15 0.95 2.06 8.95
C VAL A 15 2.01 2.02 7.84
N GLU A 16 2.65 3.13 7.51
CA GLU A 16 3.75 3.16 6.54
C GLU A 16 4.92 2.26 6.97
N ALA A 17 5.33 2.34 8.24
CA ALA A 17 6.35 1.46 8.79
C ALA A 17 5.92 0.00 8.68
N ARG A 18 4.68 -0.31 9.07
CA ARG A 18 4.15 -1.68 9.04
C ARG A 18 4.03 -2.26 7.62
N ILE A 19 3.66 -1.44 6.63
CA ILE A 19 3.67 -1.84 5.21
C ILE A 19 5.08 -2.21 4.78
N ARG A 20 6.09 -1.39 5.11
CA ARG A 20 7.50 -1.65 4.75
C ARG A 20 8.04 -2.91 5.41
N GLU A 21 7.72 -3.14 6.66
CA GLU A 21 8.07 -4.37 7.37
C GLU A 21 7.42 -5.61 6.74
N SER A 22 6.18 -5.48 6.26
CA SER A 22 5.41 -6.59 5.70
C SER A 22 5.90 -7.07 4.33
N ILE A 23 6.73 -6.28 3.64
CA ILE A 23 7.27 -6.64 2.31
C ILE A 23 8.72 -7.12 2.37
N VAL A 24 9.28 -7.29 3.57
CA VAL A 24 10.62 -7.89 3.75
C VAL A 24 10.51 -9.40 3.55
N THR A 25 11.34 -9.93 2.66
CA THR A 25 11.39 -11.35 2.29
C THR A 25 12.82 -11.73 1.91
N GLU A 26 13.16 -13.02 2.02
CA GLU A 26 14.47 -13.55 1.61
C GLU A 26 14.61 -13.63 0.08
N GLU A 27 13.50 -13.57 -0.66
CA GLU A 27 13.50 -13.57 -2.13
C GLU A 27 13.77 -12.15 -2.69
N PRO A 28 14.95 -11.87 -3.26
CA PRO A 28 15.35 -10.50 -3.61
C PRO A 28 14.44 -9.88 -4.68
N LEU A 29 14.00 -10.67 -5.66
CA LEU A 29 13.16 -10.15 -6.75
C LEU A 29 11.78 -9.75 -6.23
N LEU A 30 11.17 -10.56 -5.37
CA LEU A 30 9.87 -10.26 -4.76
C LEU A 30 9.97 -9.00 -3.90
N HIS A 31 11.05 -8.86 -3.12
CA HIS A 31 11.30 -7.66 -2.34
C HIS A 31 11.39 -6.41 -3.23
N ASP A 32 12.11 -6.48 -4.35
CA ASP A 32 12.28 -5.37 -5.28
C ASP A 32 10.96 -4.95 -5.96
N ILE A 33 10.12 -5.92 -6.35
CA ILE A 33 8.82 -5.68 -6.94
C ILE A 33 7.89 -5.01 -5.91
N ALA A 34 7.78 -5.60 -4.72
CA ALA A 34 6.93 -5.08 -3.66
C ALA A 34 7.35 -3.66 -3.25
N ARG A 35 8.64 -3.44 -3.04
CA ARG A 35 9.21 -2.11 -2.75
C ARG A 35 8.89 -1.11 -3.85
N TYR A 36 9.08 -1.49 -5.12
CA TYR A 36 8.80 -0.60 -6.26
C TYR A 36 7.35 -0.14 -6.28
N VAL A 37 6.40 -1.04 -6.03
CA VAL A 37 4.96 -0.73 -6.02
C VAL A 37 4.61 0.18 -4.85
N ILE A 38 5.10 -0.11 -3.64
CA ILE A 38 4.83 0.68 -2.43
C ILE A 38 5.45 2.09 -2.52
N GLU A 39 6.67 2.22 -3.03
CA GLU A 39 7.38 3.50 -3.20
C GLU A 39 6.83 4.35 -4.34
N SER A 40 5.98 3.79 -5.21
CA SER A 40 5.25 4.56 -6.22
C SER A 40 4.18 5.48 -5.60
N GLY A 41 4.15 5.58 -4.27
CA GLY A 41 3.37 6.53 -3.50
C GLY A 41 1.94 6.07 -3.28
N GLY A 42 1.04 7.02 -3.11
CA GLY A 42 -0.39 6.77 -2.89
C GLY A 42 -1.00 7.81 -1.95
N LYS A 43 -2.32 7.95 -2.00
CA LYS A 43 -3.05 8.89 -1.13
C LYS A 43 -3.34 8.32 0.27
N ARG A 44 -3.07 7.01 0.47
CA ARG A 44 -3.33 6.26 1.72
C ARG A 44 -4.75 6.43 2.29
N ILE A 45 -5.73 6.56 1.40
CA ILE A 45 -7.13 6.74 1.78
C ILE A 45 -7.66 5.50 2.52
N ARG A 46 -7.28 4.29 2.08
CA ARG A 46 -7.75 3.03 2.69
C ARG A 46 -7.23 2.86 4.12
N PRO A 47 -5.92 3.02 4.40
CA PRO A 47 -5.41 3.11 5.76
C PRO A 47 -6.15 4.16 6.60
N MET A 48 -6.26 5.38 6.10
CA MET A 48 -6.87 6.48 6.83
C MET A 48 -8.32 6.20 7.22
N VAL A 49 -9.13 5.69 6.28
CA VAL A 49 -10.52 5.29 6.53
C VAL A 49 -10.60 4.18 7.58
N THR A 50 -9.68 3.22 7.54
CA THR A 50 -9.61 2.13 8.53
C THR A 50 -9.36 2.65 9.94
N LEU A 51 -8.38 3.54 10.09
CA LEU A 51 -8.03 4.15 11.38
C LEU A 51 -9.18 5.03 11.92
N LEU A 52 -9.81 5.82 11.04
CA LEU A 52 -10.95 6.67 11.41
C LEU A 52 -12.18 5.84 11.80
N ALA A 53 -12.47 4.75 11.07
CA ALA A 53 -13.56 3.84 11.41
C ALA A 53 -13.35 3.18 12.78
N PHE A 54 -12.12 2.74 13.08
CA PHE A 54 -11.78 2.19 14.38
C PHE A 54 -12.05 3.20 15.52
N ARG A 55 -11.62 4.46 15.36
CA ARG A 55 -11.92 5.53 16.33
C ARG A 55 -13.43 5.79 16.46
N ALA A 56 -14.14 5.87 15.34
CA ALA A 56 -15.57 6.15 15.32
C ALA A 56 -16.40 5.07 16.05
N LEU A 57 -15.90 3.83 16.08
CA LEU A 57 -16.50 2.71 16.80
C LEU A 57 -16.06 2.60 18.27
N GLY A 58 -15.41 3.63 18.81
CA GLY A 58 -15.00 3.69 20.22
C GLY A 58 -13.63 3.06 20.52
N GLY A 59 -12.86 2.71 19.48
CA GLY A 59 -11.48 2.25 19.62
C GLY A 59 -10.59 3.33 20.24
N LYS A 60 -9.87 2.99 21.31
CA LYS A 60 -9.06 3.96 22.09
C LYS A 60 -7.59 3.96 21.68
N ASP A 61 -7.04 2.79 21.36
CA ASP A 61 -5.67 2.64 20.91
C ASP A 61 -5.65 2.30 19.42
N VAL A 62 -5.52 3.32 18.57
CA VAL A 62 -5.53 3.17 17.11
C VAL A 62 -4.40 2.27 16.60
N ARG A 63 -3.35 2.04 17.39
CA ARG A 63 -2.29 1.08 17.06
C ARG A 63 -2.84 -0.34 16.88
N GLN A 64 -3.97 -0.67 17.52
CA GLN A 64 -4.67 -1.94 17.34
C GLN A 64 -5.25 -2.12 15.93
N ALA A 65 -5.41 -1.04 15.16
CA ALA A 65 -5.90 -1.07 13.78
C ALA A 65 -4.79 -0.96 12.72
N VAL A 66 -3.52 -0.83 13.14
CA VAL A 66 -2.38 -0.63 12.21
C VAL A 66 -2.19 -1.82 11.28
N ASP A 67 -2.23 -3.05 11.81
CA ASP A 67 -2.09 -4.27 10.99
C ASP A 67 -3.18 -4.36 9.92
N LEU A 68 -4.43 -4.09 10.29
CA LEU A 68 -5.57 -4.13 9.37
C LEU A 68 -5.46 -3.04 8.30
N ALA A 69 -5.08 -1.82 8.70
CA ALA A 69 -4.87 -0.70 7.78
C ALA A 69 -3.74 -1.00 6.77
N ALA A 70 -2.63 -1.59 7.24
CA ALA A 70 -1.54 -2.03 6.38
C ALA A 70 -1.98 -3.14 5.42
N ALA A 71 -2.70 -4.16 5.93
CA ALA A 71 -3.22 -5.26 5.12
C ALA A 71 -4.11 -4.76 3.98
N PHE A 72 -5.02 -3.81 4.24
CA PHE A 72 -5.87 -3.23 3.19
C PHE A 72 -5.08 -2.46 2.12
N GLU A 73 -4.00 -1.76 2.50
CA GLU A 73 -3.15 -1.08 1.50
C GLU A 73 -2.28 -2.06 0.72
N LEU A 74 -1.85 -3.16 1.32
CA LEU A 74 -1.12 -4.23 0.63
C LEU A 74 -2.02 -4.94 -0.39
N ILE A 75 -3.25 -5.31 0.00
CA ILE A 75 -4.25 -5.88 -0.91
C ILE A 75 -4.55 -4.89 -2.03
N HIS A 76 -4.73 -3.61 -1.72
CA HIS A 76 -4.93 -2.60 -2.75
C HIS A 76 -3.74 -2.51 -3.71
N SER A 77 -2.52 -2.51 -3.19
CA SER A 77 -1.30 -2.47 -4.00
C SER A 77 -1.23 -3.67 -4.94
N ALA A 78 -1.57 -4.88 -4.46
CA ALA A 78 -1.63 -6.08 -5.27
C ALA A 78 -2.70 -5.98 -6.36
N THR A 79 -3.90 -5.49 -6.04
CA THR A 79 -4.96 -5.36 -7.06
C THR A 79 -4.56 -4.38 -8.16
N LEU A 80 -3.83 -3.30 -7.85
CA LEU A 80 -3.36 -2.36 -8.86
C LEU A 80 -2.39 -2.99 -9.86
N ILE A 81 -1.57 -3.96 -9.44
CA ILE A 81 -0.69 -4.70 -10.35
C ILE A 81 -1.53 -5.54 -11.31
N HIS A 82 -2.54 -6.22 -10.78
CA HIS A 82 -3.45 -7.04 -11.57
C HIS A 82 -4.30 -6.19 -12.53
N ASP A 83 -4.74 -5.00 -12.09
CA ASP A 83 -5.46 -4.03 -12.93
C ASP A 83 -4.57 -3.59 -14.10
N ASP A 84 -3.30 -3.22 -13.83
CA ASP A 84 -2.36 -2.83 -14.90
C ASP A 84 -2.17 -3.94 -15.94
N ILE A 85 -2.12 -5.21 -15.51
CA ILE A 85 -1.99 -6.36 -16.41
C ILE A 85 -3.26 -6.54 -17.25
N ASN A 86 -4.42 -6.56 -16.59
CA ASN A 86 -5.71 -6.81 -17.23
C ASN A 86 -6.10 -5.70 -18.20
N ASP A 87 -5.82 -4.45 -17.83
CA ASP A 87 -6.16 -3.27 -18.63
C ASP A 87 -5.07 -2.94 -19.68
N GLY A 88 -3.94 -3.65 -19.66
CA GLY A 88 -2.78 -3.33 -20.50
C GLY A 88 -2.15 -1.97 -20.17
N GLY A 89 -2.29 -1.51 -18.93
CA GLY A 89 -1.82 -0.21 -18.46
C GLY A 89 -0.30 -0.14 -18.37
N GLU A 90 0.37 0.55 -19.30
CA GLU A 90 1.83 0.55 -19.34
C GLU A 90 2.51 1.42 -18.27
N MET A 91 1.76 2.38 -17.70
CA MET A 91 2.26 3.41 -16.80
C MET A 91 1.35 3.56 -15.58
N ARG A 92 1.95 3.70 -14.40
CA ARG A 92 1.26 4.00 -13.14
C ARG A 92 1.99 5.09 -12.37
N ARG A 93 1.26 6.17 -12.06
CA ARG A 93 1.76 7.32 -11.27
C ARG A 93 3.11 7.89 -11.79
N GLY A 94 3.23 8.02 -13.11
CA GLY A 94 4.43 8.57 -13.76
C GLY A 94 5.61 7.60 -13.84
N ARG A 95 5.44 6.33 -13.48
CA ARG A 95 6.44 5.26 -13.62
C ARG A 95 5.89 4.13 -14.49
N LEU A 96 6.75 3.27 -15.02
CA LEU A 96 6.31 2.03 -15.69
C LEU A 96 5.46 1.19 -14.73
N ALA A 97 4.41 0.56 -15.24
CA ALA A 97 3.68 -0.44 -14.48
C ALA A 97 4.62 -1.61 -14.10
N ALA A 98 4.36 -2.26 -12.96
CA ALA A 98 5.25 -3.28 -12.42
C ALA A 98 5.51 -4.42 -13.42
N TYR A 99 4.46 -4.90 -14.10
CA TYR A 99 4.58 -5.98 -15.10
C TYR A 99 5.37 -5.57 -16.35
N LYS A 100 5.37 -4.28 -16.71
CA LYS A 100 6.22 -3.75 -17.80
C LYS A 100 7.68 -3.68 -17.39
N LYS A 101 7.96 -3.35 -16.13
CA LYS A 101 9.33 -3.21 -15.62
C LYS A 101 9.98 -4.55 -15.29
N PHE A 102 9.26 -5.45 -14.64
CA PHE A 102 9.81 -6.70 -14.09
C PHE A 102 9.39 -7.95 -14.88
N GLY A 103 8.50 -7.80 -15.86
CA GLY A 103 7.94 -8.89 -16.65
C GLY A 103 6.61 -9.40 -16.08
N LEU A 104 5.77 -9.92 -16.97
CA LEU A 104 4.42 -10.37 -16.64
C LEU A 104 4.40 -11.44 -15.55
N GLN A 105 5.18 -12.51 -15.73
CA GLN A 105 5.20 -13.63 -14.78
C GLN A 105 5.63 -13.15 -13.39
N ASN A 106 6.74 -12.40 -13.30
CA ASN A 106 7.27 -11.94 -12.02
C ASN A 106 6.32 -10.99 -11.28
N ALA A 107 5.55 -10.17 -11.99
CA ALA A 107 4.58 -9.26 -11.37
C ALA A 107 3.28 -9.94 -10.94
N LEU A 108 3.03 -11.16 -11.40
CA LEU A 108 1.82 -11.94 -11.11
C LEU A 108 1.95 -12.82 -9.86
N VAL A 109 3.18 -13.20 -9.47
CA VAL A 109 3.48 -14.13 -8.37
C VAL A 109 3.74 -13.42 -7.06
#